data_AF-A0A8T4GC87-F1
#
_entry.id   AF-A0A8T4GC87-F1
#
_cell.length_a   1.000
_cell.length_b   1.000
_cell.length_c   1.000
_cell.angle_alpha   90.00
_cell.angle_beta   90.00
_cell.angle_gamma   90.00
#
_symmetry.space_group_name_H-M   'P 1'
#
loop_
_entity.id
_entity.type
_entity.pdbx_description
1 polymer ?
#
loop_
_entity_poly.entity_id
_entity_poly.type
_entity_poly.pdbx_seq_one_letter_code
_entity_poly.pdbx_strand_id
1 'polypeptide(L)'
;MTGEPGPETDPTRIRSVAVHREDVANALEATLRSDRTVVLRVTPPYAGRMRARIHRVETAKQGGSGIAGGDENGSSGPIHLDPRELVETIPAYPEVDDTTAERPGSDLETRRKRHAEAVETWREQVRQAVGGTVSIPIGRRRDSSVRRADAESDERTETHDVDVVVLG
;
A
#
# COMPACT_ATOMS: atom_id res chain seq x y z
N MET A 1 25.49 -19.43 11.24
CA MET A 1 24.59 -18.88 12.28
C MET A 1 23.29 -18.57 11.57
N THR A 2 22.34 -19.49 11.61
CA THR A 2 21.02 -19.32 10.97
C THR A 2 20.20 -18.47 11.92
N GLY A 3 19.98 -17.20 11.59
CA GLY A 3 19.07 -16.36 12.34
C GLY A 3 17.67 -16.94 12.14
N GLU A 4 17.09 -17.54 13.18
CA GLU A 4 15.64 -17.72 13.18
C GLU A 4 15.03 -16.33 13.00
N PRO A 5 13.95 -16.14 12.20
CA PRO A 5 13.19 -14.90 12.24
C PRO A 5 12.94 -14.58 13.70
N GLY A 6 13.60 -13.53 14.20
CA GLY A 6 13.32 -13.03 15.52
C GLY A 6 11.82 -12.78 15.57
N PRO A 7 11.14 -13.03 16.69
CA PRO A 7 9.70 -12.84 16.73
C PRO A 7 9.34 -11.37 16.38
N GLU A 8 10.31 -10.44 16.45
CA GLU A 8 10.24 -9.04 16.00
C GLU A 8 9.96 -8.82 14.52
N THR A 9 10.09 -9.84 13.69
CA THR A 9 9.74 -9.79 12.27
C THR A 9 8.38 -10.42 11.99
N ASP A 10 7.60 -10.75 13.03
CA ASP A 10 6.25 -11.26 12.92
C ASP A 10 5.21 -10.13 12.71
N PRO A 11 4.43 -10.14 11.61
CA PRO A 11 3.47 -9.07 11.32
C PRO A 11 2.25 -9.03 12.25
N THR A 12 1.91 -10.13 12.95
CA THR A 12 0.77 -10.16 13.89
C THR A 12 0.98 -9.23 15.09
N ARG A 13 2.23 -8.80 15.32
CA ARG A 13 2.56 -7.80 16.35
C ARG A 13 2.08 -6.40 16.03
N ILE A 14 1.77 -6.11 14.76
CA ILE A 14 1.27 -4.81 14.36
C ILE A 14 -0.19 -4.72 14.82
N ARG A 15 -0.47 -3.77 15.70
CA ARG A 15 -1.81 -3.43 16.18
C ARG A 15 -2.46 -2.33 15.34
N SER A 16 -1.66 -1.40 14.86
CA SER A 16 -2.13 -0.29 14.02
C SER A 16 -1.03 0.22 13.09
N VAL A 17 -1.41 0.73 11.93
CA VAL A 17 -0.49 1.37 10.99
C VAL A 17 -0.83 2.85 10.85
N ALA A 18 0.14 3.69 11.15
CA ALA A 18 0.08 5.14 10.99
C ALA A 18 0.45 5.53 9.56
N VAL A 19 -0.45 6.23 8.86
CA VAL A 19 -0.26 6.68 7.47
C VAL A 19 -0.49 8.18 7.35
N HIS A 20 0.25 8.86 6.48
CA HIS A 20 -0.03 10.28 6.20
C HIS A 20 -1.04 10.37 5.07
N ARG A 21 -2.08 11.21 5.20
CA ARG A 21 -3.09 11.38 4.15
C ARG A 21 -2.46 11.77 2.81
N GLU A 22 -1.47 12.66 2.87
CA GLU A 22 -0.73 13.11 1.69
C GLU A 22 0.07 11.99 1.03
N ASP A 23 0.64 11.09 1.83
CA ASP A 23 1.44 9.97 1.34
C ASP A 23 0.56 8.96 0.59
N VAL A 24 -0.63 8.67 1.14
CA VAL A 24 -1.65 7.83 0.48
C VAL A 24 -2.15 8.48 -0.82
N ALA A 25 -2.51 9.77 -0.80
CA ALA A 25 -2.98 10.46 -2.00
C ALA A 25 -1.90 10.52 -3.10
N ASN A 26 -0.64 10.79 -2.73
CA ASN A 26 0.49 10.80 -3.66
C ASN A 26 0.78 9.40 -4.22
N ALA A 27 0.73 8.36 -3.39
CA ALA A 27 0.93 6.98 -3.83
C ALA A 27 -0.18 6.52 -4.78
N LEU A 28 -1.43 6.84 -4.47
CA LEU A 28 -2.59 6.54 -5.31
C LEU A 28 -2.51 7.28 -6.65
N GLU A 29 -2.23 8.59 -6.63
CA GLU A 29 -2.06 9.38 -7.85
C GLU A 29 -0.96 8.81 -8.74
N ALA A 30 0.21 8.53 -8.16
CA ALA A 30 1.34 8.01 -8.91
C ALA A 30 1.04 6.65 -9.54
N THR A 31 0.27 5.81 -8.84
CA THR A 31 -0.18 4.50 -9.35
C THR A 31 -1.25 4.62 -10.43
N LEU A 32 -2.09 5.65 -10.41
CA LEU A 32 -3.11 5.89 -11.45
C LEU A 32 -2.53 6.58 -12.69
N ARG A 33 -1.54 7.47 -12.51
CA ARG A 33 -0.94 8.26 -13.59
C ARG A 33 0.14 7.50 -14.37
N SER A 34 0.79 6.52 -13.75
CA SER A 34 1.94 5.82 -14.33
C SER A 34 1.75 4.32 -14.27
N ASP A 35 2.35 3.58 -15.21
CA ASP A 35 2.47 2.11 -15.17
C ASP A 35 3.34 1.60 -14.01
N ARG A 36 3.66 2.45 -13.04
CA ARG A 36 4.51 2.18 -11.90
C ARG A 36 3.67 2.11 -10.64
N THR A 37 3.75 0.99 -9.94
CA THR A 37 3.11 0.83 -8.63
C THR A 37 3.88 1.57 -7.54
N VAL A 38 3.17 2.43 -6.80
CA VAL A 38 3.68 3.10 -5.60
C VAL A 38 2.86 2.63 -4.40
N VAL A 39 3.56 2.11 -3.39
CA VAL A 39 2.98 1.47 -2.21
C VAL A 39 3.42 2.19 -0.95
N LEU A 40 2.76 1.91 0.17
CA LEU A 40 3.23 2.33 1.49
C LEU A 40 3.98 1.17 2.15
N ARG A 41 5.23 1.40 2.55
CA ARG A 41 6.11 0.39 3.14
C ARG A 41 6.15 0.49 4.66
N VAL A 42 5.95 -0.64 5.33
CA VAL A 42 6.21 -0.84 6.76
C VAL A 42 7.44 -1.72 6.93
N THR A 43 8.45 -1.21 7.63
CA THR A 43 9.74 -1.92 7.80
C THR A 43 9.83 -2.53 9.19
N PRO A 44 10.27 -3.79 9.33
CA PRO A 44 10.54 -4.38 10.65
C PRO A 44 11.68 -3.65 11.38
N PRO A 45 11.81 -3.81 12.71
CA PRO A 45 11.04 -4.70 13.59
C PRO A 45 9.60 -4.23 13.77
N TYR A 46 8.66 -5.18 13.68
CA TYR A 46 7.24 -4.93 13.85
C TYR A 46 6.87 -4.90 15.33
N ALA A 47 6.24 -3.80 15.75
CA ALA A 47 5.75 -3.64 17.11
C ALA A 47 4.60 -2.64 17.17
N GLY A 48 3.48 -3.04 17.78
CA GLY A 48 2.42 -2.13 18.21
C GLY A 48 1.94 -1.23 17.08
N ARG A 49 2.25 0.07 17.19
CA ARG A 49 1.92 1.06 16.17
C ARG A 49 3.10 1.30 15.24
N MET A 50 2.97 0.89 13.98
CA MET A 50 3.98 1.11 12.95
C MET A 50 3.65 2.33 12.09
N ARG A 51 4.62 2.92 11.40
CA ARG A 51 4.38 3.99 10.43
C ARG A 51 4.70 3.51 9.02
N ALA A 52 3.75 3.64 8.10
CA ALA A 52 3.99 3.37 6.70
C ALA A 52 4.51 4.62 5.97
N ARG A 53 5.34 4.42 4.96
CA ARG A 53 5.97 5.49 4.17
C ARG A 53 5.92 5.16 2.69
N ILE A 54 5.78 6.16 1.83
CA ILE A 54 5.78 5.97 0.39
C ILE A 54 7.04 5.26 -0.10
N HIS A 55 6.83 4.27 -0.94
CA HIS A 55 7.89 3.51 -1.58
C HIS A 55 7.49 3.15 -3.01
N ARG A 56 8.41 3.35 -3.94
CA ARG A 56 8.22 3.00 -5.34
C ARG A 56 8.68 1.57 -5.57
N VAL A 57 7.84 0.73 -6.15
CA VAL A 57 8.19 -0.66 -6.43
C VAL A 57 8.69 -0.79 -7.88
N GLU A 58 9.90 -1.31 -8.05
CA GLU A 58 10.51 -1.42 -9.39
C GLU A 58 10.02 -2.64 -10.18
N THR A 59 9.51 -3.67 -9.50
CA THR A 59 8.94 -4.88 -10.09
C THR A 59 7.49 -5.03 -9.64
N ALA A 60 6.57 -4.75 -10.56
CA ALA A 60 5.12 -4.87 -10.36
C ALA A 60 4.66 -6.34 -10.42
N LYS A 61 5.27 -7.24 -9.63
CA LYS A 61 4.64 -8.53 -9.38
C LYS A 61 3.63 -8.33 -8.26
N GLN A 62 2.41 -8.01 -8.69
CA GLN A 62 1.16 -7.92 -7.92
C GLN A 62 0.98 -6.60 -7.16
N GLY A 63 0.14 -5.72 -7.72
CA GLY A 63 -0.33 -4.50 -7.07
C GLY A 63 -1.35 -4.81 -5.96
N GLY A 64 -0.86 -5.38 -4.87
CA GLY A 64 -1.63 -5.70 -3.68
C GLY A 64 -0.73 -5.69 -2.44
N SER A 65 -1.33 -5.68 -1.25
CA SER A 65 -0.55 -5.77 -0.03
C SER A 65 0.23 -7.09 0.04
N GLY A 66 1.54 -7.00 0.33
CA GLY A 66 2.49 -8.09 0.14
C GLY A 66 3.72 -7.97 1.04
N ILE A 67 4.29 -9.09 1.47
CA ILE A 67 5.62 -9.11 2.08
C ILE A 67 6.66 -9.03 0.97
N ALA A 68 7.41 -7.93 0.92
CA ALA A 68 8.42 -7.72 -0.09
C ALA A 68 9.77 -8.26 0.37
N GLY A 69 10.15 -9.41 -0.18
CA GLY A 69 11.50 -9.97 -0.08
C GLY A 69 11.93 -10.26 1.36
N GLY A 70 11.67 -11.47 1.84
CA GLY A 70 12.43 -12.02 2.95
C GLY A 70 13.80 -12.48 2.45
N ASP A 71 14.86 -12.18 3.20
CA ASP A 71 16.16 -12.77 2.90
C ASP A 71 16.14 -14.30 3.10
N GLU A 72 17.06 -15.00 2.44
CA GLU A 72 17.26 -16.45 2.65
C GLU A 72 17.66 -16.79 4.10
N ASN A 73 17.92 -15.77 4.94
CA ASN A 73 18.18 -15.87 6.38
C ASN A 73 16.90 -15.75 7.24
N GLY A 74 15.71 -15.80 6.64
CA GLY A 74 14.45 -15.96 7.37
C GLY A 74 13.89 -14.69 8.01
N SER A 75 14.46 -13.50 7.80
CA SER A 75 13.78 -12.27 8.23
C SER A 75 12.60 -11.96 7.31
N SER A 76 11.40 -11.82 7.87
CA SER A 76 10.25 -11.31 7.12
C SER A 76 10.59 -9.92 6.55
N GLY A 77 10.55 -9.79 5.23
CA GLY A 77 10.87 -8.54 4.54
C GLY A 77 9.87 -7.41 4.83
N PRO A 78 10.16 -6.16 4.43
CA PRO A 78 9.22 -5.05 4.55
C PRO A 78 7.82 -5.40 3.98
N ILE A 79 6.77 -4.93 4.65
CA ILE A 79 5.38 -5.08 4.18
C ILE A 79 5.07 -3.91 3.25
N HIS A 80 4.53 -4.21 2.08
CA HIS A 80 3.93 -3.24 1.18
C HIS A 80 2.42 -3.22 1.40
N LEU A 81 1.87 -2.02 1.50
CA LEU A 81 0.43 -1.74 1.58
C LEU A 81 0.02 -1.03 0.30
N ASP A 82 -1.02 -1.54 -0.35
CA ASP A 82 -1.56 -0.88 -1.54
C ASP A 82 -2.37 0.36 -1.12
N PRO A 83 -2.17 1.53 -1.76
CA PRO A 83 -2.88 2.74 -1.39
C PRO A 83 -4.39 2.67 -1.63
N ARG A 84 -4.87 1.75 -2.49
CA ARG A 84 -6.29 1.54 -2.77
C ARG A 84 -7.01 0.85 -1.61
N GLU A 85 -6.31 0.04 -0.83
CA GLU A 85 -6.86 -0.62 0.37
C GLU A 85 -6.93 0.33 1.58
N LEU A 86 -6.24 1.47 1.52
CA LEU A 86 -6.23 2.49 2.57
C LEU A 86 -7.30 3.57 2.38
N VAL A 87 -8.06 3.49 1.29
CA VAL A 87 -9.05 4.49 0.88
C VAL A 87 -10.39 3.79 0.70
N GLU A 88 -11.40 4.20 1.47
CA GLU A 88 -12.70 3.54 1.47
C GLU A 88 -13.46 3.72 0.14
N THR A 89 -13.31 4.89 -0.48
CA THR A 89 -13.89 5.20 -1.78
C THR A 89 -12.86 5.88 -2.66
N ILE A 90 -12.55 5.28 -3.82
CA ILE A 90 -11.59 5.82 -4.77
C ILE A 90 -12.32 6.74 -5.76
N PRO A 91 -12.18 8.08 -5.64
CA PRO A 91 -12.75 8.98 -6.63
C PRO A 91 -12.07 8.80 -7.99
N ALA A 92 -12.84 8.95 -9.07
CA ALA A 92 -12.33 8.89 -10.44
C ALA A 92 -11.25 9.96 -10.63
N TYR A 93 -10.10 9.56 -11.18
CA TYR A 93 -9.00 10.48 -11.42
C TYR A 93 -9.36 11.45 -12.55
N PRO A 94 -9.22 12.77 -12.37
CA PRO A 94 -9.53 13.73 -13.42
C PRO A 94 -8.50 13.61 -14.54
N GLU A 95 -8.90 13.16 -15.73
CA GLU A 95 -8.04 13.11 -16.90
C GLU A 95 -7.91 14.48 -17.58
N VAL A 96 -6.79 14.69 -18.27
CA VAL A 96 -6.53 15.93 -19.01
C VAL A 96 -7.56 16.11 -20.14
N ASP A 97 -8.06 15.00 -20.69
CA ASP A 97 -9.05 15.00 -21.78
C ASP A 97 -10.43 15.45 -21.29
N ASP A 98 -10.92 14.93 -20.14
CA ASP A 98 -12.16 15.40 -19.50
C ASP A 98 -12.15 16.91 -19.24
N THR A 99 -11.05 17.42 -18.67
CA THR A 99 -10.89 18.85 -18.37
C THR A 99 -10.85 19.72 -19.64
N THR A 100 -10.47 19.13 -20.77
CA THR A 100 -10.42 19.75 -22.10
C THR A 100 -11.78 19.73 -22.78
N ALA A 101 -12.53 18.64 -22.64
CA ALA A 101 -13.87 18.46 -23.18
C ALA A 101 -14.88 19.44 -22.56
N GLU A 102 -14.71 19.79 -21.28
CA GLU A 102 -15.57 20.78 -20.61
C GLU A 102 -15.45 22.20 -21.18
N ARG A 103 -14.31 22.57 -21.77
CA ARG A 103 -14.13 23.83 -22.51
C ARG A 103 -13.09 23.69 -23.65
N PRO A 104 -13.52 23.24 -24.83
CA PRO A 104 -12.65 23.23 -26.01
C PRO A 104 -12.24 24.67 -26.36
N GLY A 105 -10.95 24.91 -26.57
CA GLY A 105 -10.40 26.21 -26.97
C GLY A 105 -9.76 27.08 -25.87
N SER A 106 -9.62 26.58 -24.63
CA SER A 106 -8.80 27.25 -23.61
C SER A 106 -7.30 27.09 -23.91
N ASP A 107 -6.51 28.15 -23.64
CA ASP A 107 -5.05 28.13 -23.79
C ASP A 107 -4.39 27.08 -22.87
N LEU A 108 -3.22 26.57 -23.27
CA LEU A 108 -2.49 25.48 -22.59
C LEU A 108 -2.25 25.77 -21.10
N GLU A 109 -1.93 27.02 -20.75
CA GLU A 109 -1.71 27.42 -19.36
C GLU A 109 -3.00 27.34 -18.52
N THR A 110 -4.12 27.79 -19.08
CA THR A 110 -5.43 27.73 -18.42
C THR A 110 -5.87 26.27 -18.22
N ARG A 111 -5.62 25.41 -19.21
CA ARG A 111 -5.88 23.97 -19.10
C ARG A 111 -5.04 23.33 -18.00
N ARG A 112 -3.73 23.64 -17.95
CA ARG A 112 -2.83 23.11 -16.92
C ARG A 112 -3.27 23.54 -15.52
N LYS A 113 -3.66 24.81 -15.36
CA LYS A 113 -4.15 25.33 -14.09
C LYS A 113 -5.43 24.63 -13.63
N ARG A 114 -6.45 24.53 -14.50
CA ARG A 114 -7.71 23.84 -14.16
C ARG A 114 -7.47 22.36 -13.82
N HIS A 115 -6.63 21.69 -14.60
CA HIS A 115 -6.28 20.31 -14.31
C HIS A 115 -5.57 20.17 -12.95
N ALA A 116 -4.68 21.11 -12.60
CA ALA A 116 -4.06 21.14 -11.27
C ALA A 116 -5.12 21.34 -10.16
N GLU A 117 -6.06 22.27 -10.32
CA GLU A 117 -7.15 22.51 -9.35
C GLU A 117 -8.08 21.27 -9.21
N ALA A 118 -8.38 20.58 -10.32
CA ALA A 118 -9.15 19.34 -10.30
C ALA A 118 -8.39 18.21 -9.58
N VAL A 119 -7.08 18.08 -9.82
CA VAL A 119 -6.22 17.13 -9.10
C VAL A 119 -6.12 17.48 -7.62
N GLU A 120 -6.02 18.75 -7.24
CA GLU A 120 -6.02 19.18 -5.84
C GLU A 120 -7.33 18.83 -5.14
N THR A 121 -8.47 19.05 -5.81
CA THR A 121 -9.80 18.66 -5.31
C THR A 121 -9.89 17.14 -5.15
N TRP A 122 -9.42 16.39 -6.15
CA TRP A 122 -9.36 14.92 -6.10
C TRP A 122 -8.48 14.44 -4.93
N ARG A 123 -7.30 15.04 -4.74
CA ARG A 123 -6.42 14.73 -3.60
C ARG A 123 -7.13 14.97 -2.29
N GLU A 124 -7.86 16.08 -2.15
CA GLU A 124 -8.63 16.36 -0.95
C GLU A 124 -9.69 15.30 -0.66
N GLN A 125 -10.44 14.86 -1.68
CA GLN A 125 -11.43 13.79 -1.55
C GLN A 125 -10.77 12.48 -1.10
N VAL A 126 -9.63 12.11 -1.71
CA VAL A 126 -8.85 10.94 -1.30
C VAL A 126 -8.40 11.07 0.15
N ARG A 127 -7.86 12.24 0.56
CA ARG A 127 -7.39 12.50 1.94
C ARG A 127 -8.52 12.33 2.97
N GLN A 128 -9.74 12.73 2.64
CA GLN A 128 -10.92 12.56 3.51
C GLN A 128 -11.38 11.09 3.58
N ALA A 129 -11.17 10.32 2.52
CA ALA A 129 -11.53 8.91 2.43
C ALA A 129 -10.45 7.96 3.00
N VAL A 130 -9.31 8.46 3.48
CA VAL A 130 -8.27 7.63 4.11
C VAL A 130 -8.72 7.16 5.49
N GLY A 131 -8.71 5.85 5.72
CA GLY A 131 -9.06 5.25 7.01
C GLY A 131 -9.46 3.78 6.88
N GLY A 132 -10.00 3.22 7.96
CA GLY A 132 -10.52 1.86 7.99
C GLY A 132 -9.51 0.82 8.46
N THR A 133 -9.63 -0.39 7.91
CA THR A 133 -8.83 -1.55 8.31
C THR A 133 -8.21 -2.18 7.06
N VAL A 134 -6.93 -2.53 7.14
CA VAL A 134 -6.20 -3.18 6.05
C VAL A 134 -5.75 -4.57 6.47
N SER A 135 -5.92 -5.54 5.57
CA SER A 135 -5.49 -6.92 5.78
C SER A 135 -4.05 -7.07 5.29
N ILE A 136 -3.11 -7.30 6.20
CA ILE A 136 -1.70 -7.56 5.84
C ILE A 136 -1.42 -9.06 5.78
N PRO A 137 -0.62 -9.55 4.82
CA PRO A 137 -0.26 -10.96 4.78
C PRO A 137 0.63 -11.33 5.96
N ILE A 138 0.26 -12.39 6.68
CA ILE A 138 1.13 -13.04 7.66
C ILE A 138 1.71 -14.26 6.95
N GLY A 139 2.94 -14.10 6.41
CA GLY A 139 3.62 -15.22 5.75
C GLY A 139 3.62 -16.44 6.68
N ARG A 140 3.31 -17.63 6.15
CA ARG A 140 3.31 -18.84 6.99
C ARG A 140 4.66 -18.93 7.68
N ARG A 141 4.66 -18.94 9.02
CA ARG A 141 5.76 -19.53 9.77
C ARG A 141 5.90 -20.95 9.21
N ARG A 142 6.96 -21.25 8.45
CA ARG A 142 7.27 -22.64 8.13
C ARG A 142 7.60 -23.29 9.45
N ASP A 143 6.60 -23.94 10.05
CA ASP A 143 6.78 -24.71 11.25
C ASP A 143 7.77 -25.83 10.90
N SER A 144 9.00 -25.69 11.35
CA SER A 144 10.12 -26.60 11.01
C SER A 144 9.95 -28.00 11.59
N SER A 145 8.82 -28.29 12.26
CA SER A 145 8.56 -29.56 12.93
C SER A 145 7.74 -30.58 12.12
N VAL A 146 7.19 -30.23 10.94
CA VAL A 146 6.28 -31.13 10.22
C VAL A 146 6.93 -31.72 8.96
N ARG A 147 7.55 -32.89 9.13
CA ARG A 147 7.75 -33.86 8.03
C ARG A 147 6.35 -34.40 7.67
N ARG A 148 5.68 -33.81 6.69
CA ARG A 148 4.59 -34.50 5.99
C ARG A 148 4.75 -34.30 4.49
N ALA A 149 5.02 -35.42 3.83
CA ALA A 149 4.59 -35.64 2.47
C ALA A 149 3.06 -35.48 2.41
N ASP A 150 2.59 -35.00 1.27
CA ASP A 150 1.18 -34.92 0.89
C ASP A 150 0.36 -33.82 1.59
N ALA A 151 0.37 -32.63 0.98
CA ALA A 151 -0.73 -31.67 1.07
C ALA A 151 -0.77 -30.82 -0.19
N GLU A 152 -1.67 -31.18 -1.12
CA GLU A 152 -2.28 -30.21 -2.04
C GLU A 152 -2.80 -29.05 -1.19
N SER A 153 -1.99 -28.00 -1.05
CA SER A 153 -2.27 -26.92 -0.13
C SER A 153 -3.01 -25.84 -0.88
N ASP A 154 -4.30 -25.74 -0.61
CA ASP A 154 -5.10 -24.53 -0.78
C ASP A 154 -4.26 -23.36 -0.23
N GLU A 155 -3.66 -22.55 -1.12
CA GLU A 155 -2.76 -21.44 -0.79
C GLU A 155 -3.55 -20.28 -0.18
N ARG A 156 -4.21 -20.51 0.96
CA ARG A 156 -4.81 -19.44 1.75
C ARG A 156 -3.68 -18.69 2.42
N THR A 157 -3.26 -17.60 1.81
CA THR A 157 -2.46 -16.57 2.47
C THR A 157 -3.23 -16.14 3.71
N GLU A 158 -2.73 -16.49 4.89
CA GLU A 158 -3.29 -15.99 6.13
C GLU A 158 -3.03 -14.48 6.19
N THR A 159 -4.06 -13.72 6.53
CA THR A 159 -3.99 -12.26 6.65
C THR A 159 -4.29 -11.85 8.09
N HIS A 160 -3.73 -10.73 8.51
CA HIS A 160 -3.95 -10.11 9.80
C HIS A 160 -4.50 -8.71 9.59
N ASP A 161 -5.67 -8.43 10.13
CA ASP A 161 -6.34 -7.15 9.99
C ASP A 161 -5.76 -6.12 10.96
N VAL A 162 -5.42 -4.95 10.43
CA VAL A 162 -4.76 -3.89 11.19
C VAL A 162 -5.48 -2.57 10.96
N ASP A 163 -5.73 -1.86 12.07
CA ASP A 163 -6.37 -0.56 12.04
C ASP A 163 -5.47 0.52 11.43
N VAL A 164 -6.03 1.35 10.55
CA VAL A 164 -5.33 2.45 9.89
C VAL A 164 -5.50 3.73 10.70
N VAL A 165 -4.40 4.20 11.28
CA VAL A 165 -4.36 5.46 12.05
C VAL A 165 -3.87 6.59 11.14
N VAL A 166 -4.74 7.55 10.88
CA VAL A 166 -4.41 8.66 10.00
C VAL A 166 -3.58 9.72 10.75
N LEU A 167 -2.42 10.06 10.20
CA LEU A 167 -1.58 11.18 10.63
C LEU A 167 -2.04 12.43 9.86
N GLY A 168 -2.27 13.50 10.62
CA GLY A 168 -2.75 14.80 10.13
C GLY A 168 -1.72 15.49 9.27
#